data_AF-A0A355GPT2-F1
#
_entry.id   AF-A0A355GPT2-F1
#
_cell.length_a   1.000
_cell.length_b   1.000
_cell.length_c   1.000
_cell.angle_alpha   90.00
_cell.angle_beta   90.00
_cell.angle_gamma   90.00
#
_symmetry.space_group_name_H-M   'P 1'
#
loop_
_entity.id
_entity.type
_entity.pdbx_description
1 polymer ?
#
loop_
_entity_poly.entity_id
_entity_poly.type
_entity_poly.pdbx_seq_one_letter_code
_entity_poly.pdbx_strand_id
1 'polypeptide(L)'
;MATGLLWMKQSPPKMVLPKVKVLVALERMYNQGRMNGEPRGRSFIEGAKMLISSKQNRQVKEWRSLKRSEEARRSGKVLFEGAHPVLQALDHQGMVEKIIVCPELARPETALLVRKRASTSGADLVEVSQEVFDSITDRDGPSGIAAVARLKIG
;
A
#
# COMPACT_ATOMS: atom_id res chain seq x y z
N MET A 1 3.10 -25.55 36.19
CA MET A 1 3.08 -26.76 35.34
C MET A 1 2.32 -26.42 34.08
N ALA A 2 2.96 -26.61 32.92
CA ALA A 2 2.44 -26.28 31.61
C ALA A 2 1.40 -27.32 31.17
N THR A 3 0.33 -26.88 30.51
CA THR A 3 -0.48 -27.73 29.63
C THR A 3 -0.58 -27.02 28.29
N GLY A 4 0.04 -27.65 27.29
CA GLY A 4 0.27 -27.10 25.97
C GLY A 4 -0.81 -27.45 24.95
N LEU A 5 -0.74 -26.66 23.87
CA LEU A 5 -1.09 -26.90 22.48
C LEU A 5 -1.96 -28.11 22.12
N LEU A 6 -3.09 -27.83 21.46
CA LEU A 6 -3.40 -28.40 20.16
C LEU A 6 -4.29 -27.40 19.39
N TRP A 7 -4.32 -27.51 18.05
CA TRP A 7 -5.05 -26.69 17.07
C TRP A 7 -4.22 -25.61 16.34
N MET A 8 -3.19 -26.07 15.61
CA MET A 8 -2.99 -25.61 14.24
C MET A 8 -3.69 -26.59 13.28
N LYS A 9 -4.18 -26.03 12.15
CA LYS A 9 -4.74 -26.68 10.94
C LYS A 9 -6.25 -26.57 10.78
N GLN A 10 -6.70 -25.35 10.48
CA GLN A 10 -7.69 -25.11 9.44
C GLN A 10 -7.57 -23.64 9.02
N SER A 11 -7.13 -23.38 7.78
CA SER A 11 -7.23 -22.04 7.20
C SER A 11 -8.70 -21.60 7.25
N PRO A 12 -9.02 -20.36 7.63
CA PRO A 12 -10.41 -19.93 7.68
C PRO A 12 -11.04 -20.07 6.28
N PRO A 13 -12.32 -20.47 6.19
CA PRO A 13 -12.99 -20.69 4.92
C PRO A 13 -12.94 -19.41 4.07
N LYS A 14 -12.70 -19.56 2.75
CA LYS A 14 -12.77 -18.46 1.79
C LYS A 14 -14.22 -17.96 1.72
N MET A 15 -14.54 -16.97 2.56
CA MET A 15 -15.87 -16.39 2.62
C MET A 15 -16.05 -15.39 1.48
N VAL A 16 -16.83 -15.74 0.46
CA VAL A 16 -17.21 -14.82 -0.62
C VAL A 16 -18.44 -14.05 -0.16
N LEU A 17 -18.23 -12.85 0.39
CA LEU A 17 -19.32 -11.94 0.76
C LEU A 17 -19.64 -10.97 -0.38
N PRO A 18 -20.92 -10.63 -0.63
CA PRO A 18 -21.30 -9.58 -1.58
C PRO A 18 -20.72 -8.22 -1.14
N LYS A 19 -20.29 -7.40 -2.12
CA LYS A 19 -19.49 -6.16 -1.94
C LYS A 19 -19.99 -5.23 -0.82
N VAL A 20 -21.30 -5.09 -0.64
CA VAL A 20 -21.92 -4.22 0.37
C VAL A 20 -21.77 -4.79 1.80
N LYS A 21 -21.80 -6.12 1.97
CA LYS A 21 -21.64 -6.77 3.27
C LYS A 21 -20.19 -6.73 3.76
N VAL A 22 -19.21 -6.69 2.86
CA VAL A 22 -17.79 -6.52 3.22
C VAL A 22 -17.55 -5.15 3.85
N LEU A 23 -18.11 -4.08 3.29
CA LEU A 23 -17.95 -2.73 3.82
C LEU A 23 -18.55 -2.59 5.21
N VAL A 24 -19.77 -3.10 5.41
CA VAL A 24 -20.46 -3.09 6.70
C VAL A 24 -19.75 -3.98 7.73
N ALA A 25 -19.18 -5.11 7.31
CA ALA A 25 -18.38 -5.95 8.20
C ALA A 25 -17.06 -5.28 8.61
N LEU A 26 -16.37 -4.62 7.69
CA LEU A 26 -15.12 -3.89 7.97
C LEU A 26 -15.37 -2.69 8.88
N GLU A 27 -16.45 -1.95 8.65
CA GLU A 27 -16.84 -0.79 9.46
C GLU A 27 -17.27 -1.21 10.87
N ARG A 28 -18.00 -2.33 10.99
CA ARG A 28 -18.32 -2.94 12.29
C ARG A 28 -17.06 -3.45 13.00
N MET A 29 -16.14 -4.12 12.32
CA MET A 29 -14.88 -4.57 12.92
C MET A 29 -14.01 -3.40 13.39
N TYR A 30 -13.94 -2.32 12.58
CA TYR A 30 -13.21 -1.10 12.90
C TYR A 30 -13.82 -0.37 14.12
N ASN A 31 -15.15 -0.29 14.19
CA ASN A 31 -15.85 0.38 15.29
C ASN A 31 -15.96 -0.48 16.57
N GLN A 32 -16.09 -1.80 16.45
CA GLN A 32 -16.19 -2.74 17.58
C GLN A 32 -14.86 -2.86 18.34
N GLY A 33 -13.73 -2.74 17.65
CA GLY A 33 -12.40 -2.68 18.27
C GLY A 33 -12.18 -1.47 19.19
N ARG A 34 -12.99 -0.40 19.08
CA ARG A 34 -12.93 0.77 19.99
C ARG A 34 -13.63 0.55 21.33
N MET A 35 -14.57 -0.40 21.44
CA MET A 35 -15.41 -0.54 22.66
C MET A 35 -14.91 -1.58 23.67
N ASN A 36 -14.04 -2.52 23.27
CA ASN A 36 -13.69 -3.67 24.14
C ASN A 36 -12.36 -3.55 24.89
N GLY A 37 -11.73 -2.37 24.94
CA GLY A 37 -10.54 -2.15 25.78
C GLY A 37 -9.38 -3.10 25.51
N GLU A 38 -9.24 -3.63 24.29
CA GLU A 38 -8.13 -4.52 23.94
C GLU A 38 -6.77 -3.81 24.10
N PRO A 39 -5.73 -4.53 24.56
CA PRO A 39 -4.44 -3.95 24.85
C PRO A 39 -3.83 -3.32 23.60
N ARG A 40 -3.42 -2.06 23.75
CA ARG A 40 -2.76 -1.25 22.72
C ARG A 40 -1.63 -2.03 22.04
N GLY A 41 -1.73 -2.16 20.72
CA GLY A 41 -0.59 -1.96 19.84
C GLY A 41 0.51 -3.03 19.84
N ARG A 42 0.18 -4.32 19.80
CA ARG A 42 1.14 -5.36 19.41
C ARG A 42 0.44 -6.41 18.55
N SER A 43 0.56 -6.26 17.21
CA SER A 43 0.32 -7.23 16.11
C SER A 43 -0.37 -6.62 14.86
N PHE A 44 -0.78 -5.34 14.89
CA PHE A 44 -1.22 -4.58 13.70
C PHE A 44 -0.17 -3.58 13.18
N ILE A 45 0.99 -3.48 13.85
CA ILE A 45 2.05 -2.49 13.59
C ILE A 45 3.26 -3.07 12.87
N GLU A 46 3.21 -4.31 12.37
CA GLU A 46 4.36 -4.91 11.66
C GLU A 46 4.50 -4.39 10.21
N GLY A 47 3.58 -3.51 9.79
CA GLY A 47 3.62 -2.79 8.52
C GLY A 47 3.26 -1.30 8.63
N ALA A 48 3.28 -0.70 9.83
CA ALA A 48 3.12 0.76 9.96
C ALA A 48 4.42 1.44 9.54
N LYS A 49 4.69 1.39 8.24
CA LYS A 49 5.76 2.16 7.61
C LYS A 49 5.41 3.63 7.83
N MET A 50 6.34 4.37 8.45
CA MET A 50 6.21 5.79 8.74
C MET A 50 5.54 6.55 7.59
N LEU A 51 4.47 7.26 7.90
CA LEU A 51 3.89 8.25 7.01
C LEU A 51 4.99 9.25 6.62
N ILE A 52 5.39 9.29 5.36
CA ILE A 52 6.36 10.27 4.89
C ILE A 52 5.61 11.55 4.56
N SER A 53 5.79 12.57 5.38
CA SER A 53 5.15 13.88 5.22
C SER A 53 6.09 14.99 4.73
N SER A 54 7.40 14.75 4.68
CA SER A 54 8.38 15.76 4.29
C SER A 54 8.88 15.58 2.85
N LYS A 55 8.76 16.63 2.04
CA LYS A 55 9.36 16.73 0.69
C LYS A 55 10.89 16.62 0.70
N GLN A 56 11.53 16.83 1.86
CA GLN A 56 12.98 16.71 2.03
C GLN A 56 13.44 15.28 2.28
N ASN A 57 12.52 14.34 2.51
CA ASN A 57 12.84 12.93 2.68
C ASN A 57 13.61 12.40 1.46
N ARG A 58 14.66 11.61 1.72
CA ARG A 58 15.56 11.07 0.68
C ARG A 58 14.79 10.28 -0.39
N GLN A 59 13.82 9.47 -0.01
CA GLN A 59 13.00 8.70 -0.94
C GLN A 59 12.13 9.61 -1.81
N VAL A 60 11.56 10.67 -1.24
CA VAL A 60 10.74 11.64 -1.99
C VAL A 60 11.59 12.38 -3.02
N LYS A 61 12.83 12.73 -2.67
CA LYS A 61 13.78 13.32 -3.64
C LYS A 61 14.08 12.37 -4.80
N GLU A 62 14.31 11.08 -4.51
CA GLU A 62 14.51 10.03 -5.53
C GLU A 62 13.27 9.90 -6.43
N TRP A 63 12.06 9.79 -5.87
CA TRP A 63 10.84 9.65 -6.67
C TRP A 63 10.60 10.86 -7.57
N ARG A 64 10.83 12.09 -7.07
CA ARG A 64 10.73 13.30 -7.89
C ARG A 64 11.73 13.32 -9.04
N SER A 65 12.94 12.80 -8.83
CA SER A 65 13.94 12.78 -9.90
C SER A 65 13.56 11.81 -11.02
N LEU A 66 12.79 10.75 -10.74
CA LEU A 66 12.30 9.79 -11.76
C LEU A 66 11.34 10.42 -12.80
N LYS A 67 10.85 11.64 -12.56
CA LYS A 67 10.08 12.41 -13.57
C LYS A 67 10.96 12.83 -14.76
N ARG A 68 12.29 12.86 -14.58
CA ARG A 68 13.25 13.16 -15.64
C ARG A 68 13.62 11.88 -16.36
N SER A 69 13.46 11.86 -17.68
CA SER A 69 13.72 10.68 -18.51
C SER A 69 15.17 10.17 -18.42
N GLU A 70 16.14 11.08 -18.30
CA GLU A 70 17.55 10.74 -18.08
C GLU A 70 17.76 9.99 -16.76
N GLU A 71 17.16 10.48 -15.67
CA GLU A 71 17.28 9.86 -14.35
C GLU A 71 16.56 8.51 -14.28
N ALA A 72 15.38 8.40 -14.89
CA ALA A 72 14.64 7.15 -14.98
C ALA A 72 15.47 6.06 -15.71
N ARG A 73 16.11 6.44 -16.83
CA ARG A 73 17.03 5.55 -17.57
C ARG A 73 18.25 5.19 -16.74
N ARG A 74 18.92 6.18 -16.13
CA ARG A 74 20.14 5.98 -15.32
C ARG A 74 19.90 5.05 -14.13
N SER A 75 18.78 5.23 -13.44
CA SER A 75 18.41 4.42 -12.28
C SER A 75 17.78 3.08 -12.65
N GLY A 76 17.36 2.90 -13.92
CA GLY A 76 16.58 1.74 -14.35
C GLY A 76 15.22 1.65 -13.66
N LYS A 77 14.67 2.78 -13.19
CA LYS A 77 13.41 2.86 -12.46
C LYS A 77 12.46 3.87 -13.09
N VAL A 78 11.16 3.67 -12.90
CA VAL A 78 10.12 4.59 -13.31
C VAL A 78 9.11 4.79 -12.19
N LEU A 79 8.68 6.04 -11.99
CA LEU A 79 7.54 6.38 -11.16
C LEU A 79 6.31 6.52 -12.07
N PHE A 80 5.20 5.90 -11.70
CA PHE A 80 3.94 6.06 -12.41
C PHE A 80 2.77 6.13 -11.41
N GLU A 81 1.75 6.86 -11.80
CA GLU A 81 0.57 7.13 -10.98
C GLU A 81 -0.68 6.44 -11.57
N GLY A 82 -1.61 6.06 -10.69
CA GLY A 82 -2.93 5.58 -11.03
C GLY A 82 -3.19 4.20 -10.45
N ALA A 83 -4.34 4.03 -9.81
CA ALA A 83 -4.74 2.74 -9.25
C ALA A 83 -4.73 1.60 -10.28
N HIS A 84 -5.24 1.84 -11.49
CA HIS A 84 -5.32 0.82 -12.53
C HIS A 84 -3.95 0.33 -13.02
N PRO A 85 -3.02 1.19 -13.49
CA PRO A 85 -1.70 0.73 -13.92
C PRO A 85 -0.89 0.12 -12.76
N VAL A 86 -1.06 0.62 -11.53
CA VAL A 86 -0.39 0.04 -10.35
C VAL A 86 -0.88 -1.38 -10.08
N LEU A 87 -2.19 -1.62 -10.11
CA LEU A 87 -2.74 -2.95 -9.91
C LEU A 87 -2.30 -3.93 -11.02
N GLN A 88 -2.27 -3.48 -12.28
CA GLN A 88 -1.75 -4.27 -13.40
C GLN A 88 -0.27 -4.62 -13.21
N ALA A 89 0.56 -3.65 -12.82
CA ALA A 89 1.99 -3.91 -12.59
C ALA A 89 2.22 -4.91 -11.45
N LEU A 90 1.35 -4.92 -10.43
CA LEU A 90 1.42 -5.88 -9.32
C LEU A 90 1.04 -7.31 -9.73
N ASP A 91 0.37 -7.51 -10.86
CA ASP A 91 0.15 -8.86 -11.42
C ASP A 91 1.46 -9.48 -11.94
N HIS A 92 2.51 -8.67 -12.15
CA HIS A 92 3.84 -9.12 -12.58
C HIS A 92 4.83 -9.13 -11.40
N GLN A 93 5.06 -10.31 -10.82
CA GLN A 93 5.95 -10.48 -9.67
C GLN A 93 7.35 -9.91 -9.93
N GLY A 94 7.89 -9.20 -8.93
CA GLY A 94 9.24 -8.63 -8.96
C GLY A 94 9.41 -7.36 -9.81
N MET A 95 8.36 -6.88 -10.49
CA MET A 95 8.44 -5.65 -11.28
C MET A 95 8.31 -4.38 -10.43
N VAL A 96 7.36 -4.36 -9.49
CA VAL A 96 7.10 -3.22 -8.60
C VAL A 96 8.01 -3.30 -7.38
N GLU A 97 8.84 -2.29 -7.17
CA GLU A 97 9.71 -2.17 -6.00
C GLU A 97 8.96 -1.51 -4.83
N LYS A 98 8.15 -0.50 -5.13
CA LYS A 98 7.50 0.30 -4.10
C LYS A 98 6.12 0.76 -4.54
N ILE A 99 5.17 0.73 -3.62
CA ILE A 99 3.82 1.25 -3.74
C ILE A 99 3.71 2.44 -2.79
N ILE A 100 3.21 3.56 -3.30
CA ILE A 100 3.06 4.81 -2.58
C ILE A 100 1.57 5.11 -2.49
N VAL A 101 1.05 5.26 -1.27
CA VAL A 101 -0.37 5.52 -1.00
C VAL A 101 -0.51 6.84 -0.25
N CYS A 102 -1.33 7.75 -0.77
CA CYS A 102 -1.83 8.90 -0.02
C CYS A 102 -3.23 8.56 0.53
N PRO A 103 -3.38 8.29 1.83
CA PRO A 103 -4.66 7.89 2.41
C PRO A 103 -5.73 9.00 2.34
N GLU A 104 -5.32 10.26 2.21
CA GLU A 104 -6.22 11.42 2.09
C GLU A 104 -6.90 11.49 0.71
N LEU A 105 -6.23 11.01 -0.34
CA LEU A 105 -6.72 11.04 -1.72
C LEU A 105 -7.25 9.68 -2.20
N ALA A 106 -6.68 8.58 -1.71
CA ALA A 106 -7.02 7.26 -2.18
C ALA A 106 -8.41 6.82 -1.69
N ARG A 107 -9.26 6.38 -2.62
CA ARG A 107 -10.53 5.75 -2.27
C ARG A 107 -10.29 4.52 -1.37
N PRO A 108 -11.04 4.34 -0.25
CA PRO A 108 -10.79 3.28 0.72
C PRO A 108 -10.71 1.87 0.11
N GLU A 109 -11.62 1.55 -0.81
CA GLU A 109 -11.67 0.26 -1.51
C GLU A 109 -10.43 0.02 -2.40
N THR A 110 -9.90 1.09 -2.98
CA THR A 110 -8.70 1.04 -3.82
C THR A 110 -7.46 0.84 -2.97
N ALA A 111 -7.32 1.60 -1.88
CA ALA A 111 -6.22 1.46 -0.94
C ALA A 111 -6.17 0.05 -0.33
N LEU A 112 -7.33 -0.50 0.05
CA LEU A 112 -7.44 -1.86 0.57
C LEU A 112 -7.00 -2.91 -0.47
N LEU A 113 -7.47 -2.77 -1.72
CA LEU A 113 -7.10 -3.70 -2.79
C LEU A 113 -5.59 -3.66 -3.07
N VAL A 114 -5.01 -2.47 -3.15
CA VAL A 114 -3.57 -2.28 -3.37
C VAL A 114 -2.76 -2.90 -2.23
N ARG A 115 -3.12 -2.67 -0.96
CA ARG A 115 -2.45 -3.31 0.20
C ARG A 115 -2.49 -4.83 0.13
N LYS A 116 -3.64 -5.40 -0.26
CA LYS A 116 -3.79 -6.85 -0.42
C LYS A 116 -2.93 -7.41 -1.54
N ARG A 117 -2.76 -6.68 -2.65
CA ARG A 117 -1.87 -7.11 -3.75
C ARG A 117 -0.40 -6.96 -3.37
N ALA A 118 -0.04 -5.86 -2.70
CA ALA A 118 1.30 -5.58 -2.20
C ALA A 118 1.90 -6.77 -1.43
N SER A 119 1.14 -7.29 -0.45
CA SER A 119 1.58 -8.39 0.42
C SER A 119 1.90 -9.69 -0.32
N THR A 120 1.35 -9.88 -1.53
CA THR A 120 1.60 -11.05 -2.37
C THR A 120 2.65 -10.82 -3.47
N SER A 121 2.98 -9.56 -3.74
CA SER A 121 3.94 -9.14 -4.78
C SER A 121 5.37 -8.99 -4.27
N GLY A 122 5.56 -8.87 -2.94
CA GLY A 122 6.85 -8.52 -2.33
C GLY A 122 7.21 -7.04 -2.42
N ALA A 123 6.34 -6.19 -2.99
CA ALA A 123 6.55 -4.76 -3.08
C ALA A 123 6.42 -4.07 -1.71
N ASP A 124 7.30 -3.10 -1.47
CA ASP A 124 7.25 -2.25 -0.30
C ASP A 124 6.07 -1.27 -0.37
N LEU A 125 5.17 -1.26 0.61
CA LEU A 125 4.12 -0.24 0.71
C LEU A 125 4.53 0.89 1.64
N VAL A 126 4.39 2.14 1.20
CA VAL A 126 4.62 3.34 2.01
C VAL A 126 3.44 4.30 1.91
N GLU A 127 3.08 4.90 3.04
CA GLU A 127 2.07 5.95 3.09
C GLU A 127 2.75 7.33 3.09
N VAL A 128 2.13 8.29 2.43
CA VAL A 128 2.63 9.66 2.33
C VAL A 128 1.52 10.69 2.58
N SER A 129 1.87 11.88 3.05
CA SER A 129 0.92 12.99 3.10
C SER A 129 0.49 13.42 1.69
N GLN A 130 -0.65 14.10 1.58
CA GLN A 130 -1.07 14.72 0.33
C GLN A 130 0.03 15.64 -0.27
N GLU A 131 0.66 16.48 0.55
CA GLU A 131 1.72 17.39 0.08
C GLU A 131 2.91 16.64 -0.56
N VAL A 132 3.29 15.48 -0.01
CA VAL A 132 4.34 14.65 -0.59
C VAL A 132 3.86 14.01 -1.88
N PHE A 133 2.63 13.49 -1.91
CA PHE A 133 2.06 12.86 -3.09
C PHE A 133 1.99 13.83 -4.26
N ASP A 134 1.45 15.03 -4.04
CA ASP A 134 1.35 16.08 -5.04
C ASP A 134 2.73 16.49 -5.58
N SER A 135 3.77 16.43 -4.74
CA SER A 135 5.13 16.77 -5.17
C SER A 135 5.76 15.76 -6.13
N ILE A 136 5.28 14.51 -6.15
CA ILE A 136 5.85 13.42 -6.97
C ILE A 136 5.00 13.12 -8.21
N THR A 137 3.76 13.60 -8.28
CA THR A 137 2.85 13.42 -9.41
C THR A 137 2.73 14.68 -10.27
N ASP A 138 2.06 14.57 -11.43
CA ASP A 138 1.81 15.68 -12.37
C ASP A 138 0.32 15.90 -12.66
N ARG A 139 -0.58 15.10 -12.07
CA ARG A 139 -2.03 15.14 -12.38
C ARG A 139 -2.80 16.09 -11.48
N ASP A 140 -3.72 16.83 -12.10
CA ASP A 140 -4.82 17.48 -11.38
C ASP A 140 -5.79 16.40 -10.86
N GLY A 141 -6.07 16.41 -9.55
CA GLY A 141 -6.91 15.42 -8.88
C GLY A 141 -6.31 14.00 -8.86
N PRO A 142 -5.15 13.78 -8.23
CA PRO A 142 -4.47 12.49 -8.24
C PRO A 142 -5.29 11.38 -7.56
N SER A 143 -5.10 10.14 -7.99
CA SER A 143 -5.84 8.99 -7.43
C SER A 143 -5.40 8.58 -6.01
N GLY A 144 -4.35 9.22 -5.48
CA GLY A 144 -3.69 8.85 -4.23
C GLY A 144 -2.90 7.56 -4.29
N ILE A 145 -2.69 6.97 -5.47
CA ILE A 145 -1.95 5.72 -5.67
C ILE A 145 -0.86 5.92 -6.73
N ALA A 146 0.39 5.59 -6.38
CA ALA A 146 1.53 5.57 -7.29
C ALA A 146 2.43 4.36 -7.00
N ALA A 147 3.34 4.06 -7.92
CA ALA A 147 4.34 3.03 -7.72
C ALA A 147 5.66 3.34 -8.41
N VAL A 148 6.73 2.76 -7.88
CA VAL A 148 8.06 2.70 -8.49
C VAL A 148 8.29 1.27 -8.96
N ALA A 149 8.58 1.11 -10.26
CA ALA A 149 8.92 -0.17 -10.86
C ALA A 149 10.28 -0.13 -11.54
N ARG A 150 10.88 -1.31 -11.73
CA ARG A 150 12.10 -1.46 -12.53
C ARG A 150 11.75 -1.48 -14.01
N LEU A 151 12.50 -0.72 -14.80
CA LEU A 151 12.50 -0.83 -16.25
C LEU A 151 13.25 -2.13 -16.61
N LYS A 152 12.57 -3.08 -17.25
CA LYS A 152 13.28 -4.13 -17.97
C LYS A 152 13.83 -3.50 -19.24
N ILE A 153 15.10 -3.11 -19.20
CA ILE A 153 15.85 -2.75 -20.40
C ILE A 153 16.20 -4.09 -21.06
N GLY A 154 15.42 -4.47 -22.06
CA GLY A 154 15.74 -5.58 -22.96
C GLY A 154 16.78 -5.18 -23.99
#